data_AF-A0A9Q8QIX9-F1
#
_entry.id   AF-A0A9Q8QIX9-F1
#
_cell.length_a   1.000
_cell.length_b   1.000
_cell.length_c   1.000
_cell.angle_alpha   90.00
_cell.angle_beta   90.00
_cell.angle_gamma   90.00
#
_symmetry.space_group_name_H-M   'P 1'
#
loop_
_entity.id
_entity.type
_entity.pdbx_description
1 polymer ?
#
loop_
_entity_poly.entity_id
_entity_poly.type
_entity_poly.pdbx_seq_one_letter_code
_entity_poly.pdbx_strand_id
1 'polypeptide(L)'
;MSPLAARAARSSMRDRSIRVLVSPAPSTFAERRSVLQVLEQYGRVDLFRMEPGFHSNFVSVTKDAATATRLVGGSPLTYRLPPPRARVDVSTAGLEGAGASFHANQPAVMGGHAGAADPPASTDADAAADAKEFRLDIFPATDYNHAYAMSGSPLHHTWPEAYATDRSFVAATLKQALPKTLAAEGLSHWLPHTGRSPKMDPKAKRLQLKSWLPSKMVKV
;
A
#
# COMPACT_ATOMS: atom_id res chain seq x y z
N MET A 1 -22.21 12.62 3.13
CA MET A 1 -22.12 11.65 4.24
C MET A 1 -22.57 12.33 5.52
N SER A 2 -23.50 11.74 6.28
CA SER A 2 -23.96 12.29 7.55
C SER A 2 -22.88 12.21 8.64
N PRO A 3 -22.80 13.16 9.59
CA PRO A 3 -21.73 13.22 10.60
C PRO A 3 -21.68 11.98 11.50
N LEU A 4 -22.83 11.35 11.76
CA LEU A 4 -22.94 10.11 12.53
C LEU A 4 -22.28 8.92 11.81
N ALA A 5 -22.47 8.81 10.49
CA ALA A 5 -21.87 7.76 9.67
C ALA A 5 -20.34 7.90 9.59
N ALA A 6 -19.83 9.13 9.50
CA ALA A 6 -18.39 9.39 9.51
C ALA A 6 -17.75 9.00 10.86
N ARG A 7 -18.45 9.22 11.98
CA ARG A 7 -17.97 8.84 13.31
C ARG A 7 -17.96 7.33 13.51
N ALA A 8 -19.01 6.63 13.09
CA ALA A 8 -19.05 5.16 13.10
C ALA A 8 -17.95 4.53 12.23
N ALA A 9 -17.70 5.08 11.03
CA ALA A 9 -16.62 4.63 10.16
C ALA A 9 -15.24 4.82 10.81
N ARG A 10 -14.99 5.95 11.48
CA ARG A 10 -13.73 6.21 12.21
C ARG A 10 -13.51 5.26 13.37
N SER A 11 -14.55 4.98 14.16
CA SER A 11 -14.47 3.98 15.24
C SER A 11 -14.15 2.60 14.67
N SER A 12 -14.82 2.19 13.60
CA SER A 12 -14.55 0.90 12.93
C SER A 12 -13.12 0.79 12.38
N MET A 13 -12.50 1.91 11.95
CA MET A 13 -11.12 1.88 11.47
C MET A 13 -10.15 1.67 12.64
N ARG A 14 -10.38 2.30 13.79
CA ARG A 14 -9.52 2.13 14.97
C ARG A 14 -9.48 0.69 15.45
N ASP A 15 -10.64 0.03 15.51
CA ASP A 15 -10.75 -1.36 15.98
C ASP A 15 -10.11 -2.37 15.01
N ARG A 16 -9.92 -1.98 13.75
CA ARG A 16 -9.33 -2.79 12.67
C ARG A 16 -7.85 -2.51 12.43
N SER A 17 -7.28 -1.54 13.13
CA SER A 17 -5.94 -1.04 12.90
C SER A 17 -4.92 -1.70 13.83
N ILE A 18 -3.81 -2.12 13.24
CA ILE A 18 -2.70 -2.76 13.91
C ILE A 18 -1.38 -2.07 13.58
N ARG A 19 -0.47 -2.09 14.54
CA ARG A 19 0.91 -1.67 14.38
C ARG A 19 1.78 -2.92 14.32
N VAL A 20 2.66 -2.99 13.33
CA VAL A 20 3.52 -4.15 13.10
C VAL A 20 4.96 -3.68 13.17
N LEU A 21 5.70 -4.24 14.13
CA LEU A 21 7.12 -4.04 14.30
C LEU A 21 7.85 -5.27 13.76
N VAL A 22 8.79 -5.06 12.84
CA VAL A 22 9.52 -6.12 12.14
C VAL A 22 10.99 -6.12 12.55
N SER A 23 11.50 -7.28 12.94
CA SER A 23 12.90 -7.49 13.32
C SER A 23 13.48 -8.73 12.61
N PRO A 24 14.59 -8.62 11.86
CA PRO A 24 15.36 -7.40 11.57
C PRO A 24 14.61 -6.44 10.64
N ALA A 25 15.03 -5.17 10.61
CA ALA A 25 14.36 -4.15 9.80
C ALA A 25 14.42 -4.51 8.30
N PRO A 26 13.27 -4.54 7.60
CA PRO A 26 13.24 -4.89 6.19
C PRO A 26 13.80 -3.73 5.35
N SER A 27 14.88 -4.00 4.62
CA SER A 27 15.59 -3.01 3.80
C SER A 27 15.16 -3.07 2.34
N THR A 28 14.76 -4.24 1.83
CA THR A 28 14.36 -4.41 0.43
C THR A 28 12.85 -4.31 0.21
N PHE A 29 12.43 -4.11 -1.04
CA PHE A 29 11.00 -4.14 -1.38
C PHE A 29 10.40 -5.54 -1.19
N ALA A 30 11.13 -6.58 -1.58
CA ALA A 30 10.69 -7.97 -1.43
C ALA A 30 10.45 -8.33 0.04
N GLU A 31 11.35 -7.92 0.94
CA GLU A 31 11.20 -8.09 2.38
C GLU A 31 9.98 -7.33 2.93
N ARG A 32 9.72 -6.11 2.43
CA ARG A 32 8.54 -5.34 2.84
C ARG A 32 7.24 -5.95 2.32
N ARG A 33 7.24 -6.48 1.10
CA ARG A 33 6.07 -7.15 0.52
C ARG A 33 5.77 -8.47 1.22
N SER A 34 6.79 -9.19 1.69
CA SER A 34 6.61 -10.45 2.43
C SER A 34 5.92 -10.24 3.77
N VAL A 35 6.21 -9.14 4.48
CA VAL A 35 5.44 -8.74 5.69
C VAL A 35 3.95 -8.66 5.36
N LEU A 36 3.60 -7.96 4.27
CA LEU A 36 2.20 -7.85 3.85
C LEU A 36 1.60 -9.20 3.44
N GLN A 37 2.35 -10.06 2.74
CA GLN A 37 1.87 -11.40 2.37
C GLN A 37 1.54 -12.25 3.59
N VAL A 38 2.36 -12.16 4.64
CA VAL A 38 2.14 -12.87 5.91
C VAL A 38 0.87 -12.36 6.58
N LEU A 39 0.65 -11.05 6.63
CA LEU A 39 -0.60 -10.49 7.17
C LEU A 39 -1.82 -10.91 6.34
N GLU A 40 -1.68 -10.96 5.01
CA GLU A 40 -2.73 -11.38 4.06
C GLU A 40 -3.18 -12.84 4.27
N GLN A 41 -2.32 -13.71 4.81
CA GLN A 41 -2.67 -15.10 5.14
C GLN A 41 -3.74 -15.19 6.25
N TYR A 42 -3.81 -14.21 7.15
CA TYR A 42 -4.79 -14.18 8.25
C TYR A 42 -6.11 -13.50 7.86
N GLY A 43 -6.08 -12.72 6.78
CA GLY A 43 -7.24 -12.04 6.22
C GLY A 43 -6.86 -10.85 5.35
N ARG A 44 -7.85 -10.30 4.65
CA ARG A 44 -7.61 -9.17 3.73
C ARG A 44 -7.15 -7.92 4.48
N VAL A 45 -6.11 -7.29 3.95
CA VAL A 45 -5.59 -6.00 4.41
C VAL A 45 -6.05 -4.90 3.46
N ASP A 46 -6.65 -3.84 4.00
CA ASP A 46 -7.12 -2.69 3.22
C ASP A 46 -6.02 -1.63 3.06
N LEU A 47 -5.18 -1.45 4.08
CA LEU A 47 -4.06 -0.50 4.06
C LEU A 47 -2.82 -1.13 4.69
N PHE A 48 -1.67 -0.91 4.07
CA PHE A 48 -0.37 -1.23 4.64
C PHE A 48 0.60 -0.09 4.33
N ARG A 49 1.11 0.55 5.38
CA ARG A 49 1.96 1.73 5.26
C ARG A 49 3.13 1.63 6.24
N MET A 50 4.32 1.95 5.74
CA MET A 50 5.49 2.20 6.57
C MET A 50 5.39 3.56 7.26
N GLU A 51 5.75 3.61 8.54
CA GLU A 51 5.81 4.86 9.27
C GLU A 51 7.00 5.74 8.82
N PRO A 52 6.81 7.04 8.57
CA PRO A 52 7.90 7.92 8.15
C PRO A 52 9.04 7.90 9.18
N GLY A 53 10.27 7.65 8.72
CA GLY A 53 11.46 7.61 9.58
C GLY A 53 11.71 6.28 10.29
N PHE A 54 10.76 5.34 10.30
CA PHE A 54 10.91 4.05 10.99
C PHE A 54 10.66 2.87 10.03
N HIS A 55 11.75 2.33 9.47
CA HIS A 55 11.68 1.28 8.45
C HIS A 55 11.26 -0.10 8.98
N SER A 56 11.30 -0.31 10.30
CA SER A 56 10.79 -1.51 10.98
C SER A 56 9.34 -1.36 11.44
N ASN A 57 8.76 -0.16 11.40
CA ASN A 57 7.41 0.10 11.88
C ASN A 57 6.43 0.27 10.72
N PHE A 58 5.35 -0.50 10.80
CA PHE A 58 4.26 -0.46 9.84
C PHE A 58 2.94 -0.24 10.56
N VAL A 59 2.04 0.45 9.89
CA VAL A 59 0.64 0.59 10.29
C VAL A 59 -0.20 -0.08 9.21
N SER A 60 -1.06 -0.98 9.64
CA SER A 60 -1.94 -1.72 8.76
C SER A 60 -3.39 -1.63 9.23
N VAL A 61 -4.31 -1.55 8.28
CA VAL A 61 -5.74 -1.61 8.53
C VAL A 61 -6.28 -2.87 7.90
N THR A 62 -6.81 -3.76 8.72
CA THR A 62 -7.45 -5.01 8.27
C THR A 62 -8.88 -4.74 7.80
N LYS A 63 -9.41 -5.63 6.95
CA LYS A 63 -10.79 -5.53 6.51
C LYS A 63 -11.80 -5.72 7.65
N ASP A 64 -11.52 -6.63 8.57
CA ASP A 64 -12.45 -7.04 9.64
C ASP A 64 -11.78 -6.95 11.02
N ALA A 65 -12.51 -6.47 12.03
CA ALA A 65 -11.95 -6.27 13.39
C ALA A 65 -11.52 -7.59 14.03
N ALA A 66 -12.25 -8.67 13.76
CA ALA A 66 -11.88 -10.01 14.19
C ALA A 66 -10.49 -10.42 13.69
N THR A 67 -10.11 -10.03 12.48
CA THR A 67 -8.79 -10.33 11.92
C THR A 67 -7.68 -9.58 12.67
N ALA A 68 -7.91 -8.31 13.01
CA ALA A 68 -6.98 -7.54 13.85
C ALA A 68 -6.80 -8.20 15.23
N THR A 69 -7.88 -8.60 15.89
CA THR A 69 -7.82 -9.29 17.19
C THR A 69 -7.08 -10.62 17.10
N ARG A 70 -7.30 -11.41 16.04
CA ARG A 70 -6.56 -12.67 15.81
C ARG A 70 -5.06 -12.42 15.60
N LEU A 71 -4.68 -11.42 14.81
CA LEU A 71 -3.28 -11.08 14.56
C LEU A 71 -2.56 -10.60 15.82
N VAL A 72 -3.24 -9.80 16.65
CA VAL A 72 -2.69 -9.37 17.95
C VAL A 72 -2.56 -10.57 18.90
N GLY A 73 -3.58 -11.44 18.96
CA GLY A 73 -3.54 -12.64 19.81
C GLY A 73 -2.54 -13.71 19.38
N GLY A 74 -2.21 -13.77 18.08
CA GLY A 74 -1.20 -14.65 17.52
C GLY A 74 0.21 -14.08 17.53
N SER A 75 0.40 -12.86 18.04
CA SER A 75 1.71 -12.22 18.10
C SER A 75 2.59 -12.84 19.20
N PRO A 76 3.91 -13.00 18.99
CA PRO A 76 4.70 -12.67 17.80
C PRO A 76 4.63 -13.72 16.68
N LEU A 77 4.67 -13.26 15.43
CA LEU A 77 4.72 -14.13 14.24
C LEU A 77 6.14 -14.23 13.70
N THR A 78 6.57 -15.42 13.31
CA THR A 78 7.87 -15.64 12.68
C THR A 78 7.70 -16.23 11.30
N TYR A 79 8.42 -15.69 10.31
CA TYR A 79 8.43 -16.24 8.96
C TYR A 79 9.82 -16.22 8.35
N ARG A 80 10.01 -17.06 7.33
CA ARG A 80 11.24 -17.14 6.55
C ARG A 80 11.01 -16.68 5.13
N LEU A 81 11.89 -15.83 4.63
CA LEU A 81 11.89 -15.39 3.25
C LEU A 81 12.83 -16.30 2.44
N PRO A 82 12.36 -16.92 1.34
CA PRO A 82 13.23 -17.67 0.45
C PRO A 82 14.33 -16.77 -0.13
N PRO A 83 15.55 -17.28 -0.35
CA PRO A 83 16.61 -16.49 -0.95
C PRO A 83 16.21 -16.04 -2.37
N PRO A 84 16.57 -14.81 -2.78
CA PRO A 84 16.29 -14.34 -4.14
C PRO A 84 17.03 -15.23 -5.14
N ARG A 85 16.28 -15.92 -6.00
CA ARG A 85 16.85 -16.72 -7.10
C ARG A 85 17.65 -15.80 -8.02
N ALA A 86 18.94 -16.07 -8.19
CA ALA A 86 19.81 -15.30 -9.07
C ALA A 86 19.29 -15.39 -10.52
N ARG A 87 18.90 -14.22 -11.06
CA ARG A 87 18.60 -13.92 -12.48
C ARG A 87 18.00 -15.06 -13.30
N VAL A 88 16.66 -15.13 -13.35
CA VAL A 88 16.00 -15.61 -14.57
C VAL A 88 16.14 -14.48 -15.58
N ASP A 89 16.88 -14.75 -16.65
CA ASP A 89 17.02 -13.86 -17.79
C ASP A 89 15.61 -13.56 -18.34
N VAL A 90 15.13 -12.33 -18.16
CA VAL A 90 13.84 -11.88 -18.71
C VAL A 90 14.06 -11.65 -20.20
N SER A 91 14.20 -12.75 -20.94
CA SER A 91 13.73 -12.76 -22.32
C SER A 91 12.21 -12.71 -22.22
N THR A 92 11.64 -11.65 -22.79
CA THR A 92 10.20 -11.42 -22.92
C THR A 92 9.48 -12.72 -23.27
N ALA A 93 8.90 -13.37 -22.26
CA ALA A 93 8.12 -14.59 -22.46
C ALA A 93 6.86 -14.19 -23.22
N GLY A 94 6.72 -14.74 -24.42
CA GLY A 94 5.51 -14.66 -25.21
C GLY A 94 4.31 -15.07 -24.37
N LEU A 95 3.20 -14.35 -24.59
CA LEU A 95 1.88 -14.81 -24.23
C LEU A 95 1.66 -16.18 -24.89
N GLU A 96 1.86 -17.26 -24.14
CA GLU A 96 1.02 -18.45 -24.11
C GLU A 96 1.68 -19.54 -23.26
N GLY A 97 0.90 -20.12 -22.34
CA GLY A 97 1.20 -21.40 -21.73
C GLY A 97 2.13 -21.39 -20.52
N ALA A 98 1.57 -21.16 -19.34
CA ALA A 98 1.75 -22.02 -18.16
C ALA A 98 1.11 -21.37 -16.94
N GLY A 99 0.24 -22.11 -16.25
CA GLY A 99 -0.25 -21.79 -14.92
C GLY A 99 0.85 -21.86 -13.85
N ALA A 100 1.88 -21.02 -13.99
CA ALA A 100 2.85 -20.78 -12.94
C ALA A 100 2.14 -20.04 -11.82
N SER A 101 1.68 -20.80 -10.83
CA SER A 101 1.01 -20.30 -9.65
C SER A 101 1.87 -19.20 -9.01
N PHE A 102 1.34 -17.98 -9.00
CA PHE A 102 1.92 -16.83 -8.29
C PHE A 102 2.10 -17.07 -6.78
N HIS A 103 1.66 -18.23 -6.26
CA HIS A 103 1.82 -18.67 -4.88
C HIS A 103 3.19 -19.30 -4.57
N ALA A 104 4.03 -19.62 -5.57
CA ALA A 104 5.32 -20.30 -5.32
C ALA A 104 6.34 -19.48 -4.50
N ASN A 105 6.10 -18.18 -4.28
CA ASN A 105 6.94 -17.28 -3.49
C ASN A 105 6.27 -16.81 -2.18
N GLN A 106 5.27 -17.53 -1.66
CA GLN A 106 4.67 -17.15 -0.37
C GLN A 106 5.62 -17.41 0.81
N PRO A 107 5.75 -16.47 1.77
CA PRO A 107 6.50 -16.70 2.99
C PRO A 107 5.80 -17.77 3.83
N ALA A 108 6.57 -18.76 4.29
CA ALA A 108 6.07 -19.78 5.19
C ALA A 108 6.09 -19.24 6.63
N VAL A 109 4.92 -19.19 7.28
CA VAL A 109 4.78 -18.80 8.69
C VAL A 109 5.06 -20.02 9.56
N MET A 110 6.01 -19.92 10.47
CA MET A 110 6.34 -20.96 11.44
C MET A 110 5.70 -20.63 12.79
N GLY A 111 4.45 -21.08 12.99
CA GLY A 111 3.77 -21.08 14.30
C GLY A 111 2.30 -20.63 14.20
N GLY A 112 1.29 -21.38 14.66
CA GLY A 112 1.30 -22.72 15.23
C GLY A 112 -0.07 -23.41 15.16
N HIS A 113 -0.07 -24.69 14.74
CA HIS A 113 -1.04 -25.71 15.12
C HIS A 113 -0.27 -27.02 15.31
N ALA A 114 -0.36 -27.61 16.51
CA ALA A 114 0.12 -28.98 16.73
C ALA A 114 -0.88 -29.94 16.09
N GLY A 115 -0.47 -30.65 15.05
CA GLY A 115 -1.26 -31.68 14.39
C GLY A 115 -0.35 -32.45 13.44
N ALA A 116 0.01 -33.66 13.85
CA ALA A 116 0.97 -34.53 13.18
C ALA A 116 0.59 -34.84 11.72
N ALA A 117 1.55 -34.68 10.81
CA ALA A 117 1.61 -35.37 9.53
C ALA A 117 3.07 -35.47 9.09
N ASP A 118 3.50 -36.68 8.76
CA ASP A 118 4.85 -37.08 8.36
C ASP A 118 5.39 -36.35 7.11
N PRO A 119 6.72 -36.29 6.92
CA PRO A 119 7.35 -35.50 5.87
C PRO A 119 7.47 -36.29 4.54
N PRO A 120 7.25 -35.66 3.37
CA PRO A 120 7.87 -36.13 2.14
C PRO A 120 9.29 -35.55 2.05
N ALA A 121 10.27 -36.44 2.04
CA ALA A 121 11.64 -36.12 1.68
C ALA A 121 11.72 -35.73 0.20
N SER A 122 12.20 -34.52 -0.08
CA SER A 122 12.77 -34.15 -1.37
C SER A 122 13.77 -33.01 -1.17
N THR A 123 15.04 -33.41 -1.20
CA THR A 123 16.23 -32.73 -1.74
C THR A 123 16.12 -31.22 -1.97
N ASP A 124 16.68 -30.43 -1.05
CA ASP A 124 17.38 -29.15 -1.29
C ASP A 124 17.94 -28.64 0.05
N ALA A 125 18.87 -29.42 0.62
CA ALA A 125 19.50 -29.08 1.91
C ALA A 125 20.39 -27.83 1.83
N ASP A 126 20.81 -27.42 0.63
CA ASP A 126 21.69 -26.26 0.43
C ASP A 126 20.94 -24.93 0.18
N ALA A 127 19.63 -24.95 -0.10
CA ALA A 127 18.83 -23.72 -0.28
C ALA A 127 18.32 -23.12 1.05
N ALA A 128 18.40 -23.87 2.15
CA ALA A 128 17.96 -23.44 3.48
C ALA A 128 18.98 -22.50 4.18
N ALA A 129 20.24 -22.48 3.74
CA ALA A 129 21.32 -21.77 4.42
C ALA A 129 21.26 -20.23 4.28
N ASP A 130 20.57 -19.71 3.26
CA ASP A 130 20.43 -18.26 3.00
C ASP A 130 19.02 -17.71 3.27
N ALA A 131 18.14 -18.49 3.91
CA ALA A 131 16.79 -18.04 4.23
C ALA A 131 16.81 -17.00 5.36
N LYS A 132 16.35 -15.77 5.06
CA LYS A 132 16.31 -14.68 6.04
C LYS A 132 15.06 -14.80 6.91
N GLU A 133 15.25 -14.89 8.22
CA GLU A 133 14.17 -15.00 9.20
C GLU A 133 13.74 -13.62 9.71
N PHE A 134 12.43 -13.42 9.86
CA PHE A 134 11.84 -12.18 10.37
C PHE A 134 10.82 -12.49 11.46
N ARG A 135 10.82 -11.66 12.50
CA ARG A 135 9.89 -11.69 13.63
C ARG A 135 9.02 -10.44 13.62
N LEU A 136 7.71 -10.63 13.75
CA LEU A 136 6.67 -9.62 13.67
C LEU A 136 5.98 -9.51 15.02
N ASP A 137 6.21 -8.40 15.71
CA ASP A 137 5.46 -8.01 16.89
C ASP A 137 4.27 -7.15 16.46
N ILE A 138 3.06 -7.57 16.81
CA ILE A 138 1.80 -6.97 16.36
C ILE A 138 1.05 -6.43 17.57
N PHE A 139 0.72 -5.14 17.51
CA PHE A 139 0.02 -4.42 18.57
C PHE A 139 -1.26 -3.78 18.03
N PRO A 140 -2.29 -3.59 18.87
CA PRO A 140 -3.44 -2.78 18.48
C PRO A 140 -3.01 -1.32 18.25
N ALA A 141 -3.54 -0.66 17.22
CA ALA A 141 -3.26 0.73 16.88
C ALA A 141 -4.51 1.61 17.01
N THR A 142 -5.25 1.46 18.12
CA THR A 142 -6.52 2.17 18.36
C THR A 142 -6.34 3.69 18.51
N ASP A 143 -5.14 4.12 18.89
CA ASP A 143 -4.72 5.51 19.08
C ASP A 143 -4.21 6.17 17.78
N TYR A 144 -4.01 5.40 16.70
CA TYR A 144 -3.49 5.94 15.46
C TYR A 144 -4.44 6.97 14.83
N ASN A 145 -3.92 8.17 14.59
CA ASN A 145 -4.70 9.25 14.00
C ASN A 145 -4.78 9.12 12.48
N HIS A 146 -5.72 8.28 12.02
CA HIS A 146 -5.98 8.10 10.59
C HIS A 146 -6.32 9.40 9.86
N ALA A 147 -7.02 10.33 10.51
CA ALA A 147 -7.40 11.61 9.88
C ALA A 147 -6.16 12.46 9.57
N TYR A 148 -5.23 12.55 10.52
CA TYR A 148 -3.95 13.24 10.30
C TYR A 148 -3.08 12.49 9.29
N ALA A 149 -3.00 11.16 9.38
CA ALA A 149 -2.21 10.37 8.44
C ALA A 149 -2.68 10.47 6.99
N MET A 150 -3.98 10.68 6.77
CA MET A 150 -4.58 10.86 5.45
C MET A 150 -4.58 12.31 4.97
N SER A 151 -4.44 13.32 5.85
CA SER A 151 -4.56 14.72 5.46
C SER A 151 -3.54 15.19 4.42
N GLY A 152 -2.34 14.58 4.43
CA GLY A 152 -1.30 14.83 3.42
C GLY A 152 -1.46 14.04 2.12
N SER A 153 -2.48 13.18 2.01
CA SER A 153 -2.74 12.42 0.79
C SER A 153 -3.44 13.30 -0.25
N PRO A 154 -3.00 13.31 -1.52
CA PRO A 154 -3.71 14.01 -2.58
C PRO A 154 -5.15 13.48 -2.78
N LEU A 155 -5.41 12.24 -2.36
CA LEU A 155 -6.74 11.61 -2.42
C LEU A 155 -7.68 12.05 -1.27
N HIS A 156 -7.16 12.75 -0.26
CA HIS A 156 -7.98 13.26 0.84
C HIS A 156 -8.66 14.59 0.50
N HIS A 157 -8.14 15.32 -0.49
CA HIS A 157 -8.76 16.54 -0.99
C HIS A 157 -9.89 16.21 -1.95
N THR A 158 -10.89 17.10 -2.01
CA THR A 158 -11.91 17.04 -3.05
C THR A 158 -11.26 17.26 -4.41
N TRP A 159 -11.69 16.49 -5.41
CA TRP A 159 -11.28 16.71 -6.78
C TRP A 159 -11.61 18.15 -7.22
N PRO A 160 -10.77 18.80 -8.05
CA PRO A 160 -11.03 20.16 -8.54
C PRO A 160 -12.42 20.28 -9.18
N GLU A 161 -13.12 21.39 -8.92
CA GLU A 161 -14.46 21.64 -9.49
C GLU A 161 -14.46 21.62 -11.03
N ALA A 162 -13.33 21.96 -11.65
CA ALA A 162 -13.15 21.88 -13.10
C ALA A 162 -13.40 20.47 -13.66
N TYR A 163 -13.15 19.41 -12.89
CA TYR A 163 -13.37 18.02 -13.29
C TYR A 163 -14.86 17.71 -13.43
N ALA A 164 -15.71 18.29 -12.58
CA ALA A 164 -17.17 18.10 -12.67
C ALA A 164 -17.77 18.68 -13.97
N THR A 165 -17.10 19.69 -14.55
CA THR A 165 -17.53 20.37 -15.77
C THR A 165 -16.86 19.80 -17.04
N ASP A 166 -15.80 19.02 -16.89
CA ASP A 166 -15.05 18.47 -18.02
C ASP A 166 -15.87 17.38 -18.75
N ARG A 167 -16.25 17.69 -19.98
CA ARG A 167 -16.98 16.80 -20.91
C ARG A 167 -16.09 16.30 -22.04
N SER A 168 -14.76 16.34 -21.87
CA SER A 168 -13.84 15.88 -22.91
C SER A 168 -14.07 14.41 -23.27
N PHE A 169 -13.88 14.10 -24.56
CA PHE A 169 -14.01 12.73 -25.08
C PHE A 169 -13.08 11.75 -24.36
N VAL A 170 -11.86 12.18 -24.03
CA VAL A 170 -10.90 11.35 -23.31
C VAL A 170 -11.38 11.05 -21.89
N ALA A 171 -11.86 12.05 -21.15
CA ALA A 171 -12.39 11.83 -19.81
C ALA A 171 -13.62 10.91 -19.82
N ALA A 172 -14.53 11.07 -20.78
CA ALA A 172 -15.68 10.21 -20.94
C ALA A 172 -15.29 8.75 -21.24
N THR A 173 -14.32 8.55 -22.14
CA THR A 173 -13.83 7.21 -22.52
C THR A 173 -13.13 6.53 -21.34
N LEU A 174 -12.29 7.24 -20.61
CA LEU A 174 -11.58 6.68 -19.45
C LEU A 174 -12.51 6.38 -18.30
N LYS A 175 -13.53 7.21 -18.07
CA LYS A 175 -14.53 6.94 -17.04
C LYS A 175 -15.29 5.64 -17.30
N GLN A 176 -15.42 5.21 -18.55
CA GLN A 176 -16.02 3.92 -18.89
C GLN A 176 -15.06 2.74 -18.67
N ALA A 177 -13.76 2.93 -18.91
CA ALA A 177 -12.75 1.89 -18.74
C ALA A 177 -12.30 1.71 -17.28
N LEU A 178 -12.43 2.74 -16.45
CA LEU A 178 -11.91 2.73 -15.09
C LEU A 178 -12.86 2.01 -14.11
N PRO A 179 -12.32 1.20 -13.19
CA PRO A 179 -13.10 0.63 -12.11
C PRO A 179 -13.63 1.74 -11.19
N LYS A 180 -14.84 1.54 -10.63
CA LYS A 180 -15.49 2.50 -9.71
C LYS A 180 -14.74 2.58 -8.39
N THR A 181 -13.68 3.35 -8.36
CA THR A 181 -12.81 3.61 -7.21
C THR A 181 -12.75 5.10 -6.92
N LEU A 182 -12.29 5.50 -5.72
CA LEU A 182 -12.14 6.92 -5.36
C LEU A 182 -11.15 7.67 -6.27
N ALA A 183 -10.14 6.95 -6.79
CA ALA A 183 -9.16 7.49 -7.72
C ALA A 183 -9.69 7.61 -9.15
N ALA A 184 -10.80 6.94 -9.49
CA ALA A 184 -11.31 6.87 -10.86
C ALA A 184 -11.63 8.26 -11.42
N GLU A 185 -12.13 9.16 -10.59
CA GLU A 185 -12.46 10.52 -10.99
C GLU A 185 -11.21 11.33 -11.34
N GLY A 186 -10.15 11.28 -10.53
CA GLY A 186 -8.87 11.88 -10.89
C GLY A 186 -8.24 11.25 -12.14
N LEU A 187 -8.30 9.92 -12.24
CA LEU A 187 -7.74 9.19 -13.37
C LEU A 187 -8.49 9.45 -14.68
N SER A 188 -9.80 9.72 -14.65
CA SER A 188 -10.51 10.14 -15.86
C SER A 188 -9.99 11.48 -16.39
N HIS A 189 -9.46 12.35 -15.52
CA HIS A 189 -8.91 13.66 -15.88
C HIS A 189 -7.38 13.70 -15.84
N TRP A 190 -6.71 12.56 -16.13
CA TRP A 190 -5.25 12.43 -16.08
C TRP A 190 -4.50 13.36 -17.05
N LEU A 191 -5.14 13.81 -18.13
CA LEU A 191 -4.55 14.76 -19.05
C LEU A 191 -4.59 16.16 -18.43
N PRO A 192 -3.43 16.82 -18.21
CA PRO A 192 -3.43 18.21 -17.77
C PRO A 192 -4.17 19.03 -18.82
N HIS A 193 -5.18 19.77 -18.40
CA HIS A 193 -5.96 20.64 -19.27
C HIS A 193 -5.04 21.79 -19.74
N THR A 194 -4.38 21.61 -20.88
CA THR A 194 -3.43 22.58 -21.45
C THR A 194 -4.11 23.85 -22.01
N GLY A 195 -5.44 23.93 -21.99
CA GLY A 195 -6.20 24.97 -22.71
C GLY A 195 -7.03 25.94 -21.88
N ARG A 196 -7.25 25.70 -20.58
CA ARG A 196 -8.06 26.61 -19.75
C ARG A 196 -7.66 26.46 -18.29
N SER A 197 -6.61 27.18 -17.91
CA SER A 197 -6.52 27.56 -16.51
C SER A 197 -7.81 28.35 -16.18
N PRO A 198 -8.47 28.11 -15.04
CA PRO A 198 -9.40 29.12 -14.52
C PRO A 198 -8.65 30.44 -14.58
N LYS A 199 -9.30 31.55 -14.97
CA LYS A 199 -8.66 32.88 -15.06
C LYS A 199 -7.99 33.17 -13.73
N MET A 200 -6.73 32.77 -13.61
CA MET A 200 -5.99 32.87 -12.38
C MET A 200 -5.76 34.35 -12.24
N ASP A 201 -6.16 34.91 -11.08
CA ASP A 201 -5.93 36.31 -10.78
C ASP A 201 -4.49 36.65 -11.23
N PRO A 202 -4.28 37.66 -12.08
CA PRO A 202 -2.95 38.03 -12.58
C PRO A 202 -1.93 38.14 -11.44
N LYS A 203 -2.36 38.50 -10.23
CA LYS A 203 -1.53 38.54 -9.03
C LYS A 203 -1.06 37.14 -8.57
N ALA A 204 -1.95 36.16 -8.56
CA ALA A 204 -1.63 34.76 -8.22
C ALA A 204 -0.72 34.11 -9.27
N LYS A 205 -0.94 34.41 -10.56
CA LYS A 205 -0.06 33.96 -11.65
C LYS A 205 1.36 34.52 -11.50
N ARG A 206 1.48 35.80 -11.12
CA ARG A 206 2.79 36.44 -10.90
C ARG A 206 3.53 35.86 -9.69
N LEU A 207 2.80 35.50 -8.63
CA LEU A 207 3.37 34.87 -7.43
C LEU A 207 3.86 33.44 -7.72
N GLN A 208 3.08 32.64 -8.45
CA GLN A 208 3.54 31.32 -8.88
C GLN A 208 4.77 31.44 -9.78
N LEU A 209 4.77 32.34 -10.76
CA LEU A 209 5.95 32.55 -11.62
C LEU A 209 7.19 32.93 -10.80
N LYS A 210 7.03 33.80 -9.79
CA LYS A 210 8.12 34.15 -8.85
C LYS A 210 8.62 32.96 -8.05
N SER A 211 7.76 32.03 -7.66
CA SER A 211 8.16 30.81 -6.95
C SER A 211 8.89 29.79 -7.84
N TRP A 212 8.71 29.88 -9.16
CA TRP A 212 9.37 29.01 -10.15
C TRP A 212 10.67 29.62 -10.68
N LEU A 213 10.87 30.93 -10.51
CA LEU A 213 12.10 31.61 -10.90
C LEU A 213 13.16 31.43 -9.79
N PRO A 214 14.35 30.90 -10.12
CA PRO A 214 15.43 30.81 -9.16
C PRO A 214 15.79 32.22 -8.66
N SER A 215 15.96 32.35 -7.35
CA SER A 215 16.13 33.63 -6.63
C SER A 215 17.27 34.53 -7.13
N LYS A 216 18.18 34.01 -7.97
CA LYS A 216 19.31 34.75 -8.55
C LYS A 216 18.96 35.61 -9.76
N MET A 217 17.74 35.53 -10.29
CA MET A 217 17.30 36.33 -11.45
C MET A 217 16.52 37.61 -11.09
N VAL A 218 16.36 37.93 -9.80
CA VAL A 218 15.71 39.17 -9.34
C VAL A 218 16.77 40.24 -9.05
N LYS A 219 17.39 40.78 -10.11
CA LYS A 219 18.15 42.03 -10.06
C LYS A 219 18.00 42.75 -11.40
N VAL A 220 17.10 43.73 -11.46
CA VAL A 220 17.24 44.98 -12.21
C VAL A 220 16.60 46.05 -11.34
#